data_AF-A0A9D1Q598-F1
#
_entry.id   AF-A0A9D1Q598-F1
#
_cell.length_a   1.000
_cell.length_b   1.000
_cell.length_c   1.000
_cell.angle_alpha   90.00
_cell.angle_beta   90.00
_cell.angle_gamma   90.00
#
_symmetry.space_group_name_H-M   'P 1'
#
loop_
_entity.id
_entity.type
_entity.pdbx_description
1 polymer ?
#
loop_
_entity_poly.entity_id
_entity_poly.type
_entity_poly.pdbx_seq_one_letter_code
_entity_poly.pdbx_strand_id
1 'polypeptide(L)' 'AEANIGVSLQHYNELIEAAVKAAWNLPAKWTLKGQMPFGSIETPADPKAFIETDARFKTFG' A
#
# COMPACT_ATOMS: atom_id res chain seq x y z
N ALA A 1 -1.83 -5.08 15.03
CA ALA A 1 -2.24 -3.80 14.41
C ALA A 1 -2.91 -2.97 15.49
N GLU A 2 -2.43 -1.76 15.78
CA GLU A 2 -2.85 -1.00 16.97
C GLU A 2 -4.34 -0.62 17.00
N ALA A 3 -4.99 -0.51 15.84
CA ALA A 3 -6.42 -0.16 15.73
C ALA A 3 -7.35 -1.31 15.31
N ASN A 4 -6.83 -2.52 15.11
CA ASN A 4 -7.59 -3.67 14.56
C ASN A 4 -8.33 -3.36 13.23
N ILE A 5 -7.68 -2.61 12.35
CA ILE A 5 -8.19 -2.21 11.03
C ILE A 5 -7.46 -3.00 9.94
N GLY A 6 -8.22 -3.60 9.02
CA GLY A 6 -7.71 -4.26 7.82
C GLY A 6 -7.41 -3.24 6.73
N VAL A 7 -6.34 -3.47 5.97
CA VAL A 7 -5.84 -2.54 4.96
C VAL A 7 -5.25 -3.30 3.77
N SER A 8 -5.42 -2.78 2.57
CA SER A 8 -4.61 -3.17 1.41
C SER A 8 -4.00 -1.93 0.73
N LEU A 9 -2.90 -2.11 0.01
CA LEU A 9 -2.27 -1.04 -0.78
C LEU A 9 -2.46 -1.34 -2.28
N GLN A 10 -3.17 -0.45 -2.96
CA GLN A 10 -3.53 -0.54 -4.38
C GLN A 10 -2.76 0.51 -5.19
N HIS A 11 -2.57 0.24 -6.49
CA HIS A 11 -1.81 1.10 -7.39
C HIS A 11 -2.58 1.35 -8.71
N TYR A 12 -3.76 1.97 -8.63
CA TYR A 12 -4.55 2.40 -9.81
C TYR A 12 -4.08 3.73 -10.41
N ASN A 13 -2.93 4.25 -9.98
CA ASN A 13 -2.49 5.63 -10.15
C ASN A 13 -2.67 6.18 -11.57
N GLU A 14 -2.12 5.51 -12.58
CA GLU A 14 -2.11 6.00 -13.97
C GLU A 14 -3.52 6.12 -14.57
N LEU A 15 -4.44 5.25 -14.16
CA LEU A 15 -5.80 5.22 -14.68
C LEU A 15 -6.69 6.32 -14.08
N ILE A 16 -6.53 6.59 -12.79
CA ILE A 16 -7.46 7.44 -12.04
C ILE A 16 -6.91 8.82 -11.67
N GLU A 17 -5.60 9.07 -11.79
CA GLU A 17 -4.96 10.29 -11.26
C GLU A 17 -5.59 11.57 -11.80
N ALA A 18 -5.85 11.66 -13.11
CA ALA A 18 -6.44 12.85 -13.71
C ALA A 18 -7.86 13.13 -13.18
N ALA A 19 -8.68 12.08 -13.08
CA ALA A 19 -10.04 12.18 -12.55
C ALA A 19 -10.05 12.55 -11.05
N VAL A 20 -9.15 11.96 -10.26
CA VAL A 20 -8.97 12.27 -8.83
C VAL A 20 -8.54 13.72 -8.65
N LYS A 21 -7.51 14.17 -9.39
CA LYS A 21 -7.04 15.55 -9.32
C LYS A 21 -8.15 16.55 -9.65
N ALA A 22 -8.95 16.29 -10.68
CA ALA A 22 -10.07 17.13 -11.06
C ALA A 22 -11.19 17.12 -10.01
N ALA A 23 -11.59 15.94 -9.54
CA ALA A 23 -12.72 15.78 -8.61
C ALA A 23 -12.49 16.46 -7.25
N TRP A 24 -11.25 16.44 -6.75
CA TRP A 24 -10.88 17.00 -5.45
C TRP A 24 -10.04 18.27 -5.54
N ASN A 25 -9.93 18.87 -6.74
CA ASN A 25 -9.17 20.10 -6.99
C ASN A 25 -7.73 20.06 -6.42
N LEU A 26 -7.01 18.97 -6.70
CA LEU A 26 -5.67 18.74 -6.16
C LEU A 26 -4.59 19.45 -6.99
N PRO A 27 -3.47 19.88 -6.37
CA PRO A 27 -2.36 20.48 -7.10
C PRO A 27 -1.79 19.57 -8.19
N ALA A 28 -1.54 20.12 -9.39
CA ALA A 28 -0.99 19.37 -10.51
C ALA A 28 0.38 18.73 -10.20
N LYS A 29 1.17 19.37 -9.33
CA LYS A 29 2.50 18.90 -8.89
C LYS A 29 2.45 17.65 -8.00
N TRP A 30 1.28 17.26 -7.49
CA TRP A 30 1.15 16.04 -6.69
C TRP A 30 1.10 14.82 -7.60
N THR A 31 1.76 13.75 -7.21
CA THR A 31 1.74 12.47 -7.93
C THR A 31 1.05 11.44 -7.06
N LEU A 32 0.03 10.78 -7.59
CA LEU A 32 -0.67 9.71 -6.88
C LEU A 32 0.25 8.48 -6.84
N LYS A 33 0.67 8.06 -5.64
CA LYS A 33 1.59 6.92 -5.46
C LYS A 33 0.89 5.61 -5.11
N GLY A 34 -0.29 5.67 -4.54
CA GLY A 34 -1.10 4.50 -4.22
C GLY A 34 -2.42 4.90 -3.58
N GLN A 35 -3.29 3.92 -3.39
CA GLN A 35 -4.56 4.05 -2.68
C GLN A 35 -4.58 3.03 -1.56
N MET A 36 -4.97 3.44 -0.37
CA MET A 36 -5.00 2.58 0.82
C MET A 36 -6.44 2.46 1.33
N PRO A 37 -7.27 1.58 0.76
CA PRO A 37 -8.56 1.25 1.36
C PRO A 37 -8.37 0.51 2.68
N PHE A 38 -9.11 0.93 3.70
CA PHE A 38 -9.08 0.38 5.04
C PHE A 38 -10.50 0.17 5.59
N GLY A 39 -10.66 -0.76 6.54
CA GLY A 39 -11.96 -1.11 7.13
C GLY A 39 -11.88 -2.19 8.21
N SER A 40 -13.02 -2.76 8.56
CA SER A 40 -13.08 -3.93 9.45
C SER A 40 -12.41 -5.15 8.81
N ILE A 41 -11.86 -6.02 9.66
CA ILE A 41 -11.21 -7.27 9.21
C ILE A 41 -12.28 -8.35 9.08
N GLU A 42 -12.79 -8.55 7.88
CA GLU A 42 -13.78 -9.60 7.60
C GLU A 42 -13.13 -10.97 7.33
N THR A 43 -11.85 -10.98 6.97
CA THR A 43 -11.10 -12.21 6.67
C THR A 43 -9.64 -12.02 7.10
N PRO A 44 -9.04 -13.01 7.77
CA PRO A 44 -7.61 -12.97 8.10
C PRO A 44 -6.75 -12.94 6.84
N ALA A 45 -5.54 -12.38 6.96
CA ALA A 45 -4.59 -12.37 5.86
C ALA A 45 -4.07 -13.77 5.54
N ASP A 46 -3.76 -14.00 4.27
CA ASP A 46 -3.14 -15.24 3.82
C ASP A 46 -1.72 -15.40 4.39
N PRO A 47 -1.22 -16.66 4.49
CA PRO A 47 0.17 -16.92 4.86
C PRO A 47 1.14 -16.21 3.91
N LYS A 48 2.14 -15.53 4.50
CA LYS A 48 3.19 -14.85 3.74
C LYS A 48 4.45 -15.73 3.68
N ALA A 49 4.94 -16.01 2.48
CA ALA A 49 6.24 -16.63 2.29
C ALA A 49 7.38 -15.64 2.56
N PHE A 50 8.52 -16.15 3.03
CA PHE A 50 9.72 -15.36 3.28
C PHE A 50 10.90 -15.97 2.52
N ILE A 51 11.80 -15.12 2.03
CA ILE A 51 13.09 -15.55 1.50
C ILE A 51 14.03 -15.94 2.63
N GLU A 52 15.01 -16.80 2.32
CA GLU A 52 16.05 -17.22 3.27
C GLU A 52 16.79 -16.04 3.89
N THR A 53 17.04 -16.12 5.19
CA THR A 53 17.66 -15.05 5.99
C THR A 53 19.05 -14.68 5.46
N ASP A 54 19.85 -15.68 5.09
CA ASP A 54 21.22 -15.49 4.58
C ASP A 54 21.25 -14.81 3.21
N ALA A 55 20.15 -14.90 2.45
CA ALA A 55 20.00 -14.15 1.19
C ALA A 55 19.60 -12.68 1.43
N ARG A 56 19.07 -12.35 2.61
CA ARG A 56 18.61 -11.00 2.96
C ARG A 56 19.60 -10.21 3.82
N PHE A 57 20.41 -10.88 4.62
CA PHE A 57 21.30 -10.24 5.58
C PHE A 57 22.74 -10.73 5.45
N LYS A 58 23.69 -9.80 5.64
CA LYS A 58 25.11 -10.09 5.79
C LYS A 58 25.63 -9.40 7.04
N THR A 59 26.46 -10.09 7.81
CA THR A 59 27.12 -9.57 9.00
C THR A 59 28.64 -9.68 8.83
N PHE A 60 29.36 -8.62 9.18
CA PHE A 60 30.82 -8.59 9.16
C PHE A 60 31.30 -8.14 10.54
N GLY A 61 32.30 -8.85 11.09
CA GLY A 61 32.94 -8.55 12.37
C GLY A 61 34.34 -8.02 12.19
#